data_AF-A0A848S638-F1
#
_entry.id   AF-A0A848S638-F1
#
_cell.length_a   1.000
_cell.length_b   1.000
_cell.length_c   1.000
_cell.angle_alpha   90.00
_cell.angle_beta   90.00
_cell.angle_gamma   90.00
#
_symmetry.space_group_name_H-M   'P 1'
#
loop_
_entity.id
_entity.type
_entity.pdbx_description
1 polymer ?
#
loop_
_entity_poly.entity_id
_entity_poly.type
_entity_poly.pdbx_seq_one_letter_code
_entity_poly.pdbx_strand_id
1 'polypeptide(L)'
;KRMEIDTAYANTVKFVWKTILSGDFPPPDRDGTISGFSELAKKFIEKGGNLIYVRCPSSGMFKDVESHGFPREQFWDVLVEKSGAKGYNYHDYEQFQNLFLPEWSHLAVKDAQFFTRELIRIMKSDGVISNSKTN
;
A
#
# COMPACT_ATOMS: atom_id res chain seq x y z
N LYS A 1 19.61 8.25 1.06
CA LYS A 1 19.04 9.55 1.51
C LYS A 1 18.86 10.59 0.39
N ARG A 2 19.48 10.43 -0.79
CA ARG A 2 19.36 11.43 -1.88
C ARG A 2 17.92 11.88 -2.13
N MET A 3 16.98 10.93 -2.28
CA MET A 3 15.55 11.23 -2.45
C MET A 3 14.95 12.16 -1.39
N GLU A 4 15.42 12.07 -0.15
CA GLU A 4 14.88 12.83 0.99
C GLU A 4 15.45 14.25 1.07
N ILE A 5 16.74 14.42 0.74
CA ILE A 5 17.48 15.67 0.97
C ILE A 5 17.71 16.50 -0.31
N ASP A 6 17.68 15.87 -1.48
CA ASP A 6 17.88 16.50 -2.79
C ASP A 6 16.51 16.70 -3.43
N THR A 7 15.92 17.88 -3.21
CA THR A 7 14.61 18.23 -3.77
C THR A 7 14.60 18.22 -5.30
N ALA A 8 15.73 18.55 -5.95
CA ALA A 8 15.82 18.49 -7.40
C ALA A 8 15.66 17.05 -7.90
N TYR A 9 16.35 16.10 -7.27
CA TYR A 9 16.19 14.67 -7.56
C TYR A 9 14.79 14.14 -7.22
N ALA A 10 14.21 14.53 -6.08
CA ALA A 10 12.84 14.14 -5.76
C ALA A 10 11.83 14.63 -6.81
N ASN A 11 12.04 15.84 -7.34
CA ASN A 11 11.21 16.40 -8.39
C ASN A 11 11.34 15.65 -9.73
N THR A 12 12.47 15.03 -10.03
CA THR A 12 12.59 14.19 -11.24
C THR A 12 11.70 12.95 -11.14
N VAL A 13 11.59 12.35 -9.95
CA VAL A 13 10.70 11.19 -9.75
C VAL A 13 9.23 11.60 -9.72
N LYS A 14 8.90 12.74 -9.10
CA LYS A 14 7.55 13.33 -9.22
C LYS A 14 7.15 13.57 -10.69
N PHE A 15 8.11 13.98 -11.53
CA PHE A 15 7.86 14.14 -12.95
C PHE A 15 7.54 12.79 -13.62
N VAL A 16 8.27 11.71 -13.31
CA VAL A 16 7.93 10.35 -13.78
C VAL A 16 6.51 9.97 -13.37
N TRP A 17 6.11 10.22 -12.12
CA TRP A 17 4.73 9.95 -11.69
C TRP A 17 3.70 10.78 -12.44
N LYS A 18 3.97 12.06 -12.69
CA LYS A 18 3.09 12.88 -13.54
C LYS A 18 2.92 12.27 -14.91
N THR A 19 4.02 11.88 -15.57
CA THR A 19 3.96 11.28 -16.90
C THR A 19 3.15 9.98 -16.90
N ILE A 20 3.35 9.11 -15.90
CA ILE A 20 2.61 7.84 -15.82
C ILE A 20 1.14 8.07 -15.46
N LEU A 21 0.83 8.96 -14.53
CA LEU A 21 -0.55 9.14 -14.04
C LEU A 21 -1.41 10.04 -14.93
N SER A 22 -0.79 10.80 -15.83
CA SER A 22 -1.49 11.64 -16.82
C SER A 22 -1.51 11.04 -18.22
N GLY A 23 -1.02 9.80 -18.38
CA GLY A 23 -1.07 9.11 -19.68
C GLY A 23 -2.48 8.61 -20.01
N ASP A 24 -2.74 8.43 -21.30
CA ASP A 24 -3.97 7.84 -21.80
C ASP A 24 -3.85 6.31 -21.75
N PHE A 25 -4.29 5.74 -20.63
CA PHE A 25 -4.33 4.29 -20.42
C PHE A 25 -5.76 3.79 -20.52
N PRO A 26 -5.97 2.56 -21.06
CA PRO A 26 -7.29 1.95 -20.97
C PRO A 26 -7.74 1.86 -19.50
N PRO A 27 -9.05 1.89 -19.24
CA PRO A 27 -9.55 1.69 -17.89
C PRO A 27 -8.96 0.40 -17.27
N PRO A 28 -8.67 0.40 -15.95
CA PRO A 28 -8.13 -0.77 -15.30
C PRO A 28 -9.10 -1.96 -15.42
N ASP A 29 -8.59 -3.14 -15.76
CA ASP A 29 -9.36 -4.39 -15.68
C ASP A 29 -9.54 -4.78 -14.21
N ARG A 30 -10.50 -4.12 -13.56
CA ARG A 30 -10.81 -4.30 -12.15
C ARG A 30 -11.18 -5.74 -11.83
N ASP A 31 -12.14 -6.30 -12.58
CA ASP A 31 -12.70 -7.62 -12.27
C ASP A 31 -11.71 -8.73 -12.54
N GLY A 32 -10.97 -8.68 -13.66
CA GLY A 32 -9.91 -9.64 -13.95
C GLY A 32 -8.78 -9.59 -12.92
N THR A 33 -8.36 -8.38 -12.51
CA THR A 33 -7.35 -8.21 -11.46
C THR A 33 -7.82 -8.78 -10.13
N ILE A 34 -9.01 -8.40 -9.66
CA ILE A 34 -9.56 -8.88 -8.39
C ILE A 34 -9.73 -10.40 -8.41
N SER A 35 -10.27 -10.97 -9.49
CA SER A 35 -10.46 -12.43 -9.61
C SER A 35 -9.11 -13.15 -9.56
N GLY A 36 -8.15 -12.71 -10.38
CA GLY A 36 -6.83 -13.33 -10.46
C GLY A 36 -6.10 -13.33 -9.11
N PHE A 37 -6.05 -12.19 -8.41
CA PHE A 37 -5.41 -12.13 -7.10
C PHE A 37 -6.19 -12.90 -6.01
N SER A 38 -7.53 -12.90 -6.06
CA SER A 38 -8.35 -13.65 -5.09
C SER A 38 -8.16 -15.17 -5.24
N GLU A 39 -8.06 -15.67 -6.48
CA GLU A 39 -7.77 -17.08 -6.74
C GLU A 39 -6.38 -17.50 -6.26
N LEU A 40 -5.37 -16.65 -6.48
CA LEU A 40 -4.02 -16.88 -6.00
C LEU A 40 -3.96 -16.85 -4.46
N ALA A 41 -4.65 -15.89 -3.84
CA ALA A 41 -4.79 -15.79 -2.40
C ALA A 41 -5.40 -17.07 -1.80
N LYS A 42 -6.53 -17.53 -2.37
CA LYS A 42 -7.18 -18.78 -1.94
C LYS A 42 -6.23 -19.97 -2.04
N LYS A 43 -5.55 -20.16 -3.17
CA LYS A 43 -4.57 -21.24 -3.36
C LYS A 43 -3.41 -21.18 -2.35
N PHE A 44 -2.97 -19.98 -1.97
CA PHE A 44 -1.90 -19.80 -0.99
C PHE A 44 -2.38 -20.12 0.43
N ILE A 45 -3.57 -19.65 0.80
CA ILE A 45 -4.18 -19.90 2.12
C ILE A 45 -4.53 -21.39 2.30
N GLU A 46 -5.08 -22.05 1.28
CA GLU A 46 -5.36 -23.50 1.28
C GLU A 46 -4.11 -24.35 1.53
N LYS A 47 -2.92 -23.84 1.18
CA LYS A 47 -1.62 -24.47 1.46
C LYS A 47 -1.06 -24.13 2.85
N GLY A 48 -1.85 -23.50 3.71
CA GLY A 48 -1.44 -23.07 5.05
C GLY A 48 -0.68 -21.75 5.09
N GLY A 49 -0.69 -20.97 4.01
CA GLY A 49 -0.06 -19.65 3.96
C GLY A 49 -0.86 -18.61 4.74
N ASN A 50 -0.16 -17.73 5.47
CA ASN A 50 -0.75 -16.56 6.13
C ASN A 50 -0.61 -15.33 5.22
N LEU A 51 -1.66 -14.98 4.48
CA LEU A 51 -1.66 -13.83 3.59
C LEU A 51 -2.18 -12.58 4.30
N ILE A 52 -1.42 -11.49 4.16
CA ILE A 52 -1.79 -10.17 4.67
C ILE A 52 -1.55 -9.14 3.56
N TYR A 53 -2.58 -8.35 3.24
CA TYR A 53 -2.46 -7.20 2.35
C TYR A 53 -2.10 -5.94 3.13
N VAL A 54 -1.23 -5.11 2.56
CA VAL A 54 -0.84 -3.82 3.12
C VAL A 54 -0.98 -2.73 2.06
N ARG A 55 -1.80 -1.72 2.34
CA ARG A 55 -1.90 -0.51 1.53
C ARG A 55 -1.04 0.58 2.18
N CYS A 56 0.13 0.81 1.59
CA CYS A 56 1.07 1.83 2.05
C CYS A 56 0.53 3.25 1.86
N PRO A 57 1.03 4.22 2.65
CA PRO A 57 0.74 5.64 2.47
C PRO A 57 1.09 6.16 1.07
N SER A 58 0.31 7.13 0.59
CA SER A 58 0.63 7.96 -0.57
C SER A 58 0.32 9.42 -0.22
N SER A 59 0.89 10.38 -0.96
CA SER A 59 0.65 11.81 -0.74
C SER A 59 0.59 12.60 -2.04
N GLY A 60 0.28 13.90 -1.95
CA GLY A 60 0.23 14.82 -3.09
C GLY A 60 -0.62 14.30 -4.26
N MET A 61 -0.20 14.65 -5.47
CA MET A 61 -0.93 14.28 -6.69
C MET A 61 -1.12 12.77 -6.85
N PHE A 62 -0.15 11.95 -6.40
CA PHE A 62 -0.27 10.50 -6.49
C PHE A 62 -1.49 9.99 -5.70
N LYS A 63 -1.63 10.43 -4.44
CA LYS A 63 -2.81 10.12 -3.63
C LYS A 63 -4.09 10.63 -4.26
N ASP A 64 -4.08 11.83 -4.83
CA ASP A 64 -5.26 12.42 -5.45
C ASP A 64 -5.73 11.56 -6.63
N VAL A 65 -4.84 11.20 -7.56
CA VAL A 65 -5.18 10.33 -8.69
C VAL A 65 -5.68 8.97 -8.21
N GLU A 66 -5.02 8.37 -7.23
CA GLU A 66 -5.45 7.08 -6.69
C GLU A 66 -6.85 7.14 -6.07
N SER A 67 -7.15 8.20 -5.32
CA SER A 67 -8.43 8.33 -4.61
C SER A 67 -9.61 8.52 -5.58
N HIS A 68 -9.37 9.13 -6.74
CA HIS A 68 -10.39 9.31 -7.77
C HIS A 68 -10.48 8.11 -8.72
N GLY A 69 -9.34 7.56 -9.15
CA GLY A 69 -9.29 6.48 -10.13
C GLY A 69 -9.54 5.09 -9.53
N PHE A 70 -9.20 4.90 -8.26
CA PHE A 70 -9.35 3.62 -7.55
C PHE A 70 -10.04 3.79 -6.19
N PRO A 71 -11.34 4.19 -6.16
CA PRO A 71 -12.09 4.31 -4.91
C PRO A 71 -11.98 3.06 -4.04
N ARG A 72 -11.62 3.23 -2.77
CA ARG A 72 -11.35 2.12 -1.84
C ARG A 72 -12.46 1.08 -1.82
N GLU A 73 -13.69 1.54 -1.67
CA GLU A 73 -14.91 0.71 -1.59
C GLU A 73 -15.15 -0.14 -2.84
N GLN A 74 -14.63 0.30 -4.00
CA GLN A 74 -14.79 -0.42 -5.26
C GLN A 74 -13.61 -1.36 -5.52
N PHE A 75 -12.41 -1.03 -5.05
CA PHE A 75 -11.19 -1.77 -5.39
C PHE A 75 -10.59 -2.50 -4.18
N TRP A 76 -10.08 -1.74 -3.20
CA TRP A 76 -9.35 -2.28 -2.05
C TRP A 76 -10.23 -3.17 -1.18
N ASP A 77 -11.40 -2.68 -0.76
CA ASP A 77 -12.26 -3.43 0.16
C ASP A 77 -12.77 -4.72 -0.49
N VAL A 78 -13.12 -4.66 -1.79
CA VAL A 78 -13.57 -5.83 -2.56
C VAL A 78 -12.47 -6.87 -2.72
N LEU A 79 -11.22 -6.46 -2.98
CA LEU A 79 -10.09 -7.38 -3.07
C LEU A 79 -9.85 -8.08 -1.72
N VAL A 80 -9.80 -7.31 -0.64
CA VAL A 80 -9.56 -7.84 0.71
C VAL A 80 -10.66 -8.82 1.08
N GLU A 81 -11.93 -8.45 0.89
CA GLU A 81 -13.09 -9.32 1.15
C GLU A 81 -13.03 -10.61 0.33
N LYS A 82 -12.89 -10.53 -1.01
CA LYS A 82 -12.89 -11.71 -1.88
C LYS A 82 -11.71 -12.63 -1.66
N SER A 83 -10.57 -12.09 -1.25
CA SER A 83 -9.38 -12.90 -0.94
C SER A 83 -9.49 -13.70 0.35
N GLY A 84 -10.37 -13.29 1.27
CA GLY A 84 -10.45 -13.83 2.64
C GLY A 84 -9.23 -13.51 3.52
N ALA A 85 -8.30 -12.67 3.04
CA ALA A 85 -7.10 -12.28 3.77
C ALA A 85 -7.34 -11.06 4.67
N LYS A 86 -6.46 -10.85 5.65
CA LYS A 86 -6.45 -9.61 6.44
C LYS A 86 -5.83 -8.48 5.61
N GLY A 87 -6.44 -7.29 5.67
CA GLY A 87 -5.95 -6.09 5.00
C GLY A 87 -5.67 -4.98 6.00
N TYR A 88 -4.54 -4.30 5.82
CA TYR A 88 -4.15 -3.12 6.59
C TYR A 88 -4.02 -1.92 5.67
N ASN A 89 -4.93 -0.96 5.80
CA ASN A 89 -4.87 0.28 5.03
C ASN A 89 -4.42 1.44 5.91
N TYR A 90 -3.44 2.21 5.44
CA TYR A 90 -2.92 3.34 6.22
C TYR A 90 -4.00 4.37 6.58
N HIS A 91 -5.07 4.50 5.78
CA HIS A 91 -6.22 5.37 6.08
C HIS A 91 -6.93 5.02 7.39
N ASP A 92 -6.83 3.77 7.85
CA ASP A 92 -7.51 3.30 9.06
C ASP A 92 -6.79 3.68 10.36
N TYR A 93 -5.62 4.34 10.26
CA TYR A 93 -4.77 4.65 11.42
C TYR A 93 -4.32 6.12 11.40
N GLU A 94 -4.70 6.86 12.44
CA GLU A 94 -4.35 8.29 12.58
C GLU A 94 -2.84 8.53 12.56
N GLN A 95 -2.08 7.63 13.19
CA GLN A 95 -0.61 7.72 13.27
C GLN A 95 0.09 7.62 11.91
N PHE A 96 -0.60 7.26 10.83
CA PHE A 96 -0.03 7.16 9.47
C PHE A 96 -0.38 8.33 8.54
N GLN A 97 -1.17 9.32 8.98
CA GLN A 97 -1.67 10.37 8.09
C GLN A 97 -0.63 11.44 7.70
N ASN A 98 0.42 11.63 8.50
CA ASN A 98 1.35 12.76 8.37
C ASN A 98 2.81 12.33 8.11
N LEU A 99 3.00 11.20 7.42
CA LEU A 99 4.32 10.70 7.08
C LEU A 99 4.92 11.44 5.87
N PHE A 100 6.24 11.59 5.83
CA PHE A 100 6.93 12.26 4.75
C PHE A 100 7.22 11.30 3.58
N LEU A 101 6.68 11.64 2.41
CA LEU A 101 6.93 10.95 1.16
C LEU A 101 7.56 11.95 0.17
N PRO A 102 8.90 11.94 -0.01
CA PRO A 102 9.60 12.95 -0.78
C PRO A 102 9.14 13.02 -2.25
N GLU A 103 8.67 11.90 -2.81
CA GLU A 103 8.22 11.77 -4.20
C GLU A 103 6.79 11.25 -4.34
N TRP A 104 5.98 11.31 -3.25
CA TRP A 104 4.55 10.97 -3.17
C TRP A 104 4.14 9.51 -2.98
N SER A 105 4.96 8.52 -3.34
CA SER A 105 4.59 7.10 -3.30
C SER A 105 5.40 6.27 -2.29
N HIS A 106 6.63 6.69 -1.99
CA HIS A 106 7.57 6.04 -1.10
C HIS A 106 7.88 6.92 0.11
N LEU A 107 7.90 6.28 1.28
CA LEU A 107 8.25 6.91 2.55
C LEU A 107 9.75 7.26 2.61
N ALA A 108 10.06 8.40 3.22
CA ALA A 108 11.42 8.72 3.66
C ALA A 108 11.89 7.70 4.70
N VAL A 109 13.21 7.54 4.87
CA VAL A 109 13.78 6.43 5.68
C VAL A 109 13.24 6.44 7.11
N LYS A 110 13.19 7.62 7.76
CA LYS A 110 12.70 7.75 9.13
C LYS A 110 11.24 7.31 9.27
N ASP A 111 10.40 7.73 8.32
CA ASP A 111 8.96 7.46 8.36
C ASP A 111 8.62 6.05 7.88
N ALA A 112 9.41 5.47 6.96
CA ALA A 112 9.34 4.06 6.61
C ALA A 112 9.61 3.18 7.84
N GLN A 113 10.68 3.49 8.58
CA GLN A 113 10.99 2.78 9.82
C GLN A 113 9.90 2.94 10.88
N PHE A 114 9.31 4.12 11.02
CA PHE A 114 8.17 4.35 11.90
C PHE A 114 6.94 3.53 11.47
N PHE A 115 6.52 3.66 10.20
CA PHE A 115 5.38 2.94 9.62
C PHE A 115 5.53 1.43 9.84
N THR A 116 6.67 0.84 9.50
CA THR A 116 6.92 -0.58 9.69
C THR A 116 6.83 -1.00 11.15
N ARG A 117 7.44 -0.26 12.09
CA ARG A 117 7.39 -0.61 13.51
C ARG A 117 5.97 -0.60 14.06
N GLU A 118 5.22 0.45 13.77
CA GLU A 118 3.85 0.58 14.27
C GLU A 118 2.91 -0.43 13.60
N LEU A 119 3.05 -0.66 12.30
CA LEU A 119 2.26 -1.66 11.59
C LEU A 119 2.49 -3.07 12.17
N ILE A 120 3.75 -3.43 12.47
CA ILE A 120 4.08 -4.69 13.13
C ILE A 120 3.44 -4.77 14.52
N ARG A 121 3.39 -3.66 15.29
CA ARG A 121 2.71 -3.65 16.60
C ARG A 121 1.21 -3.91 16.46
N ILE A 122 0.56 -3.27 15.49
CA ILE A 122 -0.85 -3.50 15.16
C ILE A 122 -1.07 -4.98 14.80
N MET A 123 -0.28 -5.52 13.86
CA MET A 123 -0.40 -6.91 13.43
C MET A 123 -0.15 -7.92 14.57
N LYS A 124 0.74 -7.61 15.52
CA LYS A 124 0.95 -8.42 16.72
C LYS A 124 -0.25 -8.34 17.67
N SER A 125 -0.79 -7.14 17.88
CA SER A 125 -1.98 -6.93 18.73
C SER A 125 -3.20 -7.68 18.18
N ASP A 126 -3.34 -7.71 16.86
CA ASP A 126 -4.42 -8.43 16.17
C ASP A 126 -4.18 -9.95 16.12
N GLY A 127 -3.01 -10.43 16.56
CA GLY A 127 -2.65 -11.84 16.54
C GLY A 127 -2.40 -12.42 15.15
N VAL A 128 -2.30 -11.59 14.10
CA VAL A 128 -2.15 -12.06 12.71
C VAL A 128 -0.70 -12.43 12.35
N ILE A 129 0.28 -11.93 13.10
CA ILE A 129 1.67 -12.40 13.02
C ILE A 129 2.09 -13.00 14.34
N SER A 130 2.49 -14.27 14.31
CA SER A 130 2.77 -15.07 15.50
C SER A 130 4.24 -15.39 15.69
N ASN A 131 5.14 -14.70 14.97
CA ASN A 131 6.56 -15.07 14.99
C ASN A 131 7.18 -14.78 16.37
N SER A 132 7.24 -15.86 17.14
CA SER A 132 7.71 -16.02 18.51
C SER A 132 9.18 -16.48 18.54
N LYS A 133 9.83 -16.58 17.38
CA LYS A 133 11.27 -16.82 17.29
C LYS A 133 12.00 -15.49 17.49
N THR A 134 12.38 -15.23 18.73
CA THR A 134 13.56 -14.42 19.04
C THR A 134 14.76 -15.21 18.54
N ASN A 135 15.49 -14.66 17.55
CA ASN A 135 16.85 -15.09 17.27
C ASN A 135 17.73 -14.85 18.49
#